data_AF-A0A535IHM3-F1
#
_entry.id   AF-A0A535IHM3-F1
#
_cell.length_a   1.000
_cell.length_b   1.000
_cell.length_c   1.000
_cell.angle_alpha   90.00
_cell.angle_beta   90.00
_cell.angle_gamma   90.00
#
_symmetry.space_group_name_H-M   'P 1'
#
loop_
_entity.id
_entity.type
_entity.pdbx_description
1 polymer ?
#
loop_
_entity_poly.entity_id
_entity_poly.type
_entity_poly.pdbx_seq_one_letter_code
_entity_poly.pdbx_strand_id
1 'polypeptide(L)'
;MSSSHTHKSVPVSPSIGDEAGIEQYRKENSELRAAFSTSREENALLNEVISTIGSTLKLDEVLSHLVDIIARAISCHAAFIYLYNKDKDRLVLASTSEQYEHLVGK
;
A
#
# COMPACT_ATOMS: atom_id res chain seq x y z
N MET A 1 19.56 23.81 -30.74
CA MET A 1 19.57 23.34 -32.15
C MET A 1 20.47 22.12 -32.15
N SER A 2 19.91 20.96 -31.76
CA SER A 2 19.28 19.97 -32.67
C SER A 2 20.35 19.11 -33.33
N SER A 3 20.27 17.78 -33.44
CA SER A 3 19.30 16.76 -33.02
C SER A 3 19.89 15.41 -33.51
N SER A 4 19.54 14.29 -32.85
CA SER A 4 19.12 13.02 -33.48
C SER A 4 20.11 12.19 -34.36
N HIS A 5 20.06 10.85 -34.48
CA HIS A 5 19.09 9.81 -34.12
C HIS A 5 19.78 8.40 -34.16
N THR A 6 19.48 7.57 -33.15
CA THR A 6 19.04 6.15 -33.23
C THR A 6 19.96 5.04 -33.78
N HIS A 7 20.32 4.06 -32.94
CA HIS A 7 20.01 2.62 -33.15
C HIS A 7 20.14 1.83 -31.83
N LYS A 8 19.06 1.14 -31.44
CA LYS A 8 19.01 0.22 -30.28
C LYS A 8 19.87 -1.02 -30.56
N SER A 9 20.71 -1.42 -29.60
CA SER A 9 21.35 -2.74 -29.55
C SER A 9 21.31 -3.27 -28.12
N VAL A 10 20.63 -4.40 -27.92
CA VAL A 10 20.58 -5.13 -26.65
C VAL A 10 21.95 -5.78 -26.41
N PRO A 11 22.70 -5.48 -25.33
CA PRO A 11 24.04 -6.03 -25.17
C PRO A 11 24.04 -7.44 -24.57
N VAL A 12 24.82 -8.28 -25.24
CA VAL A 12 25.28 -9.63 -24.88
C VAL A 12 25.92 -9.63 -23.48
N SER A 13 25.57 -10.60 -22.64
CA SER A 13 26.15 -10.79 -21.31
C SER A 13 27.64 -11.19 -21.40
N PRO A 14 28.59 -10.44 -20.79
CA PRO A 14 30.01 -10.78 -20.81
C PRO A 14 30.39 -11.73 -19.68
N SER A 15 31.40 -12.54 -19.98
CA SER A 15 31.98 -13.60 -19.15
C SER A 15 32.42 -13.12 -17.76
N ILE A 16 32.11 -13.95 -16.76
CA ILE A 16 32.42 -13.79 -15.35
C ILE A 16 33.96 -13.86 -15.18
N GLY A 17 34.68 -12.73 -15.08
CA GLY A 17 36.13 -12.81 -14.80
C GLY A 17 37.01 -11.54 -14.79
N ASP A 18 36.72 -10.48 -15.55
CA ASP A 18 37.69 -9.37 -15.73
C ASP A 18 37.47 -8.18 -14.75
N GLU A 19 38.56 -7.62 -14.19
CA GLU A 19 38.56 -6.53 -13.19
C GLU A 19 37.84 -5.26 -13.67
N ALA A 20 38.01 -4.91 -14.96
CA ALA A 20 37.27 -3.81 -15.60
C ALA A 20 35.76 -4.09 -15.70
N GLY A 21 35.38 -5.36 -15.93
CA GLY A 21 33.99 -5.79 -15.91
C GLY A 21 33.40 -5.67 -14.51
N ILE A 22 34.15 -6.10 -13.48
CA ILE A 22 33.73 -6.00 -12.07
C ILE A 22 33.49 -4.54 -11.66
N GLU A 23 34.37 -3.61 -12.02
CA GLU A 23 34.21 -2.21 -11.65
C GLU A 23 33.04 -1.54 -12.38
N GLN A 24 32.84 -1.87 -13.66
CA GLN A 24 31.66 -1.42 -14.40
C GLN A 24 30.36 -1.94 -13.77
N TYR A 25 30.32 -3.23 -13.40
CA TYR A 25 29.17 -3.80 -12.70
C TYR A 25 28.93 -3.18 -11.31
N ARG A 26 29.99 -2.78 -10.59
CA ARG A 26 29.88 -2.10 -9.29
C ARG A 26 29.29 -0.71 -9.46
N LYS A 27 29.75 0.04 -10.46
CA LYS A 27 29.23 1.37 -10.76
C LYS A 27 27.76 1.32 -11.15
N GLU A 28 27.40 0.44 -12.10
CA GLU A 28 26.01 0.24 -12.52
C GLU A 28 25.13 -0.21 -11.34
N ASN A 29 25.63 -1.09 -10.46
CA ASN A 29 24.93 -1.44 -9.22
C ASN A 29 24.73 -0.25 -8.28
N SER A 30 25.72 0.63 -8.13
CA SER A 30 25.62 1.79 -7.24
C SER A 30 24.60 2.81 -7.74
N GLU A 31 24.57 3.05 -9.05
CA GLU A 31 23.62 3.97 -9.69
C GLU A 31 22.20 3.42 -9.64
N LEU A 32 22.02 2.13 -9.95
CA LEU A 32 20.74 1.44 -9.78
C LEU A 32 20.27 1.54 -8.33
N ARG A 33 21.13 1.27 -7.34
CA ARG A 33 20.78 1.34 -5.91
C ARG A 33 20.38 2.74 -5.48
N ALA A 34 21.07 3.78 -5.95
CA ALA A 34 20.75 5.17 -5.64
C ALA A 34 19.39 5.58 -6.23
N ALA A 35 19.12 5.23 -7.49
CA ALA A 35 17.83 5.47 -8.12
C ALA A 35 16.70 4.71 -7.39
N PHE A 36 16.95 3.46 -7.00
CA PHE A 36 16.01 2.67 -6.19
C PHE A 36 15.78 3.27 -4.79
N SER A 37 16.80 3.85 -4.14
CA SER A 37 16.62 4.47 -2.82
C SER A 37 15.81 5.75 -2.87
N THR A 38 16.08 6.63 -3.84
CA THR A 38 15.30 7.88 -4.01
C THR A 38 13.84 7.57 -4.31
N SER A 39 13.59 6.62 -5.21
CA SER A 39 12.23 6.19 -5.51
C SER A 39 11.53 5.58 -4.30
N ARG A 40 12.25 4.85 -3.42
CA ARG A 40 11.67 4.30 -2.18
C ARG A 40 11.29 5.38 -1.17
N GLU A 41 12.10 6.42 -1.04
CA GLU A 41 11.85 7.53 -0.11
C GLU A 41 10.62 8.35 -0.53
N GLU A 42 10.50 8.65 -1.83
CA GLU A 42 9.30 9.27 -2.40
C GLU A 42 8.03 8.42 -2.17
N ASN A 43 8.12 7.10 -2.35
CA ASN A 43 7.02 6.19 -2.08
C ASN A 43 6.65 6.13 -0.59
N ALA A 44 7.62 6.20 0.32
CA ALA A 44 7.36 6.20 1.76
C ALA A 44 6.60 7.45 2.20
N LEU A 45 7.03 8.62 1.71
CA LEU A 45 6.36 9.90 1.99
C LEU A 45 4.93 9.94 1.43
N LEU A 46 4.73 9.43 0.21
CA LEU A 46 3.39 9.28 -0.38
C LEU A 46 2.49 8.38 0.48
N ASN A 47 3.01 7.24 0.96
CA ASN A 47 2.27 6.33 1.83
C ASN A 47 1.92 6.96 3.19
N GLU A 48 2.81 7.78 3.76
CA GLU A 48 2.56 8.49 5.01
C GLU A 48 1.45 9.54 4.86
N VAL A 49 1.44 10.29 3.75
CA VAL A 49 0.36 11.24 3.42
C VAL A 49 -0.97 10.51 3.20
N ILE A 50 -0.95 9.41 2.45
CA ILE A 50 -2.14 8.56 2.23
C ILE A 50 -2.65 7.99 3.55
N SER A 51 -1.76 7.52 4.43
CA SER A 51 -2.12 7.01 5.77
C SER A 51 -2.69 8.10 6.67
N THR A 52 -2.14 9.31 6.63
CA THR A 52 -2.58 10.43 7.47
C THR A 52 -3.96 10.96 7.04
N ILE A 53 -4.22 11.00 5.74
CA ILE A 53 -5.53 11.33 5.18
C ILE A 53 -6.52 10.17 5.45
N GLY A 54 -6.07 8.93 5.30
CA GLY A 54 -6.85 7.70 5.55
C GLY A 54 -7.05 7.33 7.02
N SER A 55 -6.37 7.98 7.97
CA SER A 55 -6.59 7.83 9.41
C SER A 55 -7.52 8.90 9.98
N THR A 56 -7.69 10.02 9.26
CA THR A 56 -8.61 11.11 9.63
C THR A 56 -9.99 10.94 8.97
N LEU A 57 -10.07 10.07 7.95
CA LEU A 57 -11.27 9.60 7.28
C LEU A 57 -11.08 8.09 7.10
N LYS A 58 -12.02 7.22 7.53
CA LYS A 58 -12.16 5.78 7.20
C LYS A 58 -12.00 4.75 8.33
N LEU A 59 -12.12 5.12 9.61
CA LEU A 59 -12.38 4.10 10.66
C LEU A 59 -13.58 3.23 10.28
N ASP A 60 -14.62 3.84 9.70
CA ASP A 60 -15.82 3.14 9.23
C ASP A 60 -15.51 2.12 8.12
N GLU A 61 -14.60 2.44 7.19
CA GLU A 61 -14.20 1.48 6.14
C GLU A 61 -13.38 0.33 6.73
N VAL A 62 -12.49 0.62 7.68
CA VAL A 62 -11.72 -0.43 8.37
C VAL A 62 -12.65 -1.39 9.11
N LEU A 63 -13.62 -0.86 9.86
CA LEU A 63 -14.59 -1.68 10.58
C LEU A 63 -15.50 -2.46 9.62
N SER A 64 -15.91 -1.86 8.51
CA SER A 64 -16.67 -2.54 7.44
C SER A 64 -15.90 -3.70 6.83
N HIS A 65 -14.63 -3.48 6.46
CA HIS A 65 -13.77 -4.55 5.94
C HIS A 65 -13.53 -5.66 6.95
N LEU A 66 -13.39 -5.34 8.24
CA LEU A 66 -13.26 -6.36 9.29
C LEU A 66 -14.53 -7.21 9.42
N VAL A 67 -15.71 -6.59 9.38
CA VAL A 67 -16.98 -7.32 9.41
C VAL A 67 -17.08 -8.30 8.24
N ASP A 68 -16.73 -7.87 7.03
CA ASP A 68 -16.75 -8.73 5.84
C ASP A 68 -15.78 -9.91 5.93
N ILE A 69 -14.56 -9.67 6.42
CA ILE A 69 -13.55 -10.73 6.59
C ILE A 69 -14.03 -11.75 7.62
N ILE A 70 -14.54 -11.28 8.76
CA ILE A 70 -15.02 -12.14 9.84
C ILE A 70 -16.23 -12.96 9.40
N ALA A 71 -17.20 -12.33 8.74
CA ALA A 71 -18.40 -13.01 8.26
C ALA A 71 -18.07 -14.14 7.29
N ARG A 72 -17.12 -13.92 6.36
CA ARG A 72 -16.65 -14.94 5.43
C ARG A 72 -15.83 -16.04 6.12
N ALA A 73 -14.88 -15.68 6.97
CA ALA A 73 -13.98 -16.64 7.62
C ALA A 73 -14.74 -17.61 8.54
N ILE A 74 -15.79 -17.12 9.20
CA ILE A 74 -16.59 -17.89 10.15
C ILE A 74 -17.84 -18.49 9.49
N SER A 75 -18.16 -18.08 8.25
CA SER A 75 -19.41 -18.44 7.54
C SER A 75 -20.65 -18.16 8.39
N CYS A 76 -20.67 -17.03 9.10
CA CYS A 76 -21.81 -16.62 9.89
C CYS A 76 -22.80 -15.81 9.06
N HIS A 77 -24.08 -15.81 9.46
CA HIS A 77 -25.14 -15.11 8.74
C HIS A 77 -24.96 -13.58 8.77
N ALA A 78 -24.39 -13.05 9.85
CA ALA A 78 -24.07 -11.63 9.99
C ALA A 78 -23.01 -11.42 11.08
N ALA A 79 -22.31 -10.30 11.01
CA ALA A 79 -21.42 -9.80 12.06
C ALA A 79 -21.71 -8.32 12.35
N PHE A 80 -21.47 -7.92 13.60
CA PHE A 80 -21.76 -6.58 14.11
C PHE A 80 -20.61 -6.12 14.99
N ILE A 81 -20.13 -4.90 14.76
CA ILE A 81 -19.14 -4.24 15.62
C ILE A 81 -19.82 -3.05 16.30
N TYR A 82 -19.82 -3.07 17.62
CA TYR A 82 -20.32 -1.98 18.45
C TYR A 82 -19.16 -1.19 19.04
N LEU A 83 -19.25 0.13 19.01
CA LEU A 83 -18.36 1.02 19.74
C LEU A 83 -19.10 1.62 20.93
N TYR A 84 -18.42 1.66 22.07
CA TYR A 84 -18.97 2.27 23.27
C TYR A 84 -18.88 3.79 23.19
N ASN A 85 -20.04 4.45 23.23
CA ASN A 85 -20.16 5.89 23.33
C ASN A 85 -20.25 6.29 24.81
N LYS A 86 -19.17 6.88 25.32
CA LYS A 86 -19.07 7.33 26.72
C LYS A 86 -20.04 8.46 27.06
N ASP A 87 -20.32 9.35 26.12
CA ASP A 87 -21.16 10.53 26.36
C ASP A 87 -22.63 10.16 26.57
N LYS A 88 -23.06 9.08 25.91
CA LYS A 88 -24.43 8.55 25.98
C LYS A 88 -24.54 7.26 26.82
N ASP A 89 -23.44 6.83 27.44
CA ASP A 89 -23.31 5.60 28.24
C ASP A 89 -23.96 4.39 27.55
N ARG A 90 -23.66 4.20 26.26
CA ARG A 90 -24.30 3.15 25.45
C ARG A 90 -23.41 2.62 24.34
N LEU A 91 -23.71 1.41 23.89
CA LEU A 91 -23.14 0.83 22.67
C LEU A 91 -23.84 1.42 21.43
N VAL A 92 -23.06 1.81 20.43
CA VAL A 92 -23.53 2.29 19.12
C VAL A 92 -23.03 1.32 18.07
N LEU A 93 -23.92 0.89 17.16
CA LEU A 93 -23.51 0.04 16.06
C LEU A 93 -22.63 0.83 15.09
N ALA A 94 -21.36 0.43 14.97
CA ALA A 94 -20.37 1.12 14.16
C ALA A 94 -20.19 0.49 12.78
N SER A 95 -20.36 -0.83 12.68
CA SER A 95 -20.33 -1.52 11.39
C SER A 95 -21.04 -2.87 11.46
N THR A 96 -21.56 -3.32 10.32
CA THR A 96 -22.28 -4.60 10.19
C THR A 96 -22.27 -5.09 8.74
N SER A 97 -22.63 -6.36 8.54
CA SER A 97 -22.77 -6.97 7.21
C SER A 97 -23.78 -6.18 6.37
N GLU A 98 -23.57 -6.14 5.06
CA GLU A 98 -24.34 -5.36 4.07
C GLU A 98 -25.87 -5.38 4.30
N GLN A 99 -26.41 -6.56 4.62
CA GLN A 99 -27.85 -6.78 4.87
C GLN A 99 -28.44 -5.91 6.00
N TYR A 100 -27.60 -5.42 6.90
CA TYR A 100 -27.98 -4.66 8.10
C TYR A 100 -27.37 -3.25 8.15
N GLU A 101 -26.71 -2.79 7.08
CA GLU A 101 -25.98 -1.52 7.05
C GLU A 101 -26.86 -0.31 7.41
N HIS A 102 -28.15 -0.37 7.09
CA HIS A 102 -29.18 0.62 7.45
C HIS A 102 -29.43 0.80 8.97
N LEU A 103 -28.80 -0.03 9.81
CA LEU A 103 -28.86 0.03 11.27
C LEU A 103 -27.65 0.75 11.89
N VAL A 104 -26.59 1.01 11.12
CA VAL A 104 -25.38 1.69 11.61
C VAL A 104 -25.71 3.10 12.12
N GLY A 105 -25.12 3.48 13.26
CA GLY A 105 -25.28 4.80 13.87
C GLY A 105 -26.54 5.00 14.73
N LYS A 106 -27.43 4.01 14.84
CA LYS A 106 -28.58 4.03 15.76
C LYS A 106 -28.13 3.65 17.18
#